data_AF-A0A929F8C2-F1
#
_entry.id   AF-A0A929F8C2-F1
#
_cell.length_a   1.000
_cell.length_b   1.000
_cell.length_c   1.000
_cell.angle_alpha   90.00
_cell.angle_beta   90.00
_cell.angle_gamma   90.00
#
_symmetry.space_group_name_H-M   'P 1'
#
loop_
_entity.id
_entity.type
_entity.pdbx_description
1 polymer ?
#
loop_
_entity_poly.entity_id
_entity_poly.type
_entity_poly.pdbx_seq_one_letter_code
_entity_poly.pdbx_strand_id
1 'polypeptide(L)' 'DEMPSIGIILCKSRDKTIVEYALRESNKPIGVGAYRMVTTLPKELEGELPAPEQIAKLLEGVD' A
#
# COMPACT_ATOMS: atom_id res chain seq x y z
N ASP A 1 -24.80 -6.54 -1.98
CA ASP A 1 -24.00 -5.32 -2.18
C ASP A 1 -22.52 -5.65 -2.26
N GLU A 2 -21.90 -5.34 -3.39
CA GLU A 2 -20.44 -5.27 -3.48
C GLU A 2 -20.00 -3.85 -3.08
N MET A 3 -18.96 -3.74 -2.27
CA MET A 3 -18.37 -2.45 -1.97
C MET A 3 -17.55 -1.96 -3.18
N PRO A 4 -17.53 -0.64 -3.46
CA PRO A 4 -16.68 -0.10 -4.52
C PRO A 4 -15.20 -0.38 -4.22
N SER A 5 -14.42 -0.66 -5.27
CA SER A 5 -12.99 -0.91 -5.13
C SER A 5 -12.23 0.33 -4.66
N ILE A 6 -11.24 0.13 -3.79
CA ILE A 6 -10.31 1.17 -3.34
C ILE A 6 -9.03 1.02 -4.15
N GLY A 7 -8.69 2.06 -4.93
CA GLY A 7 -7.40 2.12 -5.64
C GLY A 7 -6.29 2.62 -4.71
N ILE A 8 -5.12 1.96 -4.76
CA ILE A 8 -3.92 2.36 -3.99
C ILE A 8 -2.76 2.58 -4.97
N ILE A 9 -2.05 3.69 -4.80
CA ILE A 9 -0.82 4.00 -5.55
C ILE A 9 0.35 3.99 -4.57
N LEU A 10 1.31 3.09 -4.77
CA LEU A 10 2.52 2.97 -3.95
C LEU A 10 3.71 3.63 -4.65
N CYS A 11 4.24 4.71 -4.07
CA CYS A 11 5.44 5.39 -4.57
C CYS A 11 6.65 5.03 -3.71
N LYS A 12 7.76 4.59 -4.33
CA LYS A 12 9.02 4.27 -3.60
C LYS A 12 9.58 5.49 -2.87
N SER A 13 9.44 6.68 -3.45
CA SER A 13 9.86 7.95 -2.89
C SER A 13 8.70 8.94 -2.89
N ARG A 14 8.74 9.89 -1.96
CA ARG A 14 7.73 10.94 -1.83
C ARG A 14 8.33 12.29 -2.19
N ASP A 15 7.95 12.82 -3.34
CA ASP A 15 8.03 14.25 -3.62
C ASP A 15 6.62 14.84 -3.50
N LYS A 16 6.40 15.66 -2.46
CA LYS A 16 5.08 16.22 -2.16
C LYS A 16 4.58 17.10 -3.30
N THR A 17 5.46 17.91 -3.90
CA THR A 17 5.09 18.86 -4.95
C THR A 17 4.66 18.12 -6.20
N ILE A 18 5.42 17.09 -6.60
CA ILE A 18 5.08 16.27 -7.77
C ILE A 18 3.76 15.53 -7.56
N VAL A 19 3.56 14.94 -6.39
CA VAL A 19 2.31 14.20 -6.08
C VAL A 19 1.12 15.14 -6.07
N GLU A 20 1.20 16.30 -5.40
CA GLU A 20 0.09 17.27 -5.37
C GLU A 20 -0.23 17.81 -6.76
N TYR A 21 0.78 18.09 -7.58
CA TYR A 21 0.57 18.57 -8.95
C TYR A 21 -0.03 17.49 -9.86
N ALA A 22 0.48 16.26 -9.81
CA ALA A 22 -0.02 15.15 -10.63
C ALA A 22 -1.48 14.79 -10.31
N LEU A 23 -1.88 14.90 -9.04
CA LEU A 23 -3.23 14.58 -8.59
C LEU A 23 -4.22 15.74 -8.75
N ARG A 24 -3.76 16.95 -9.08
CA ARG A 24 -4.59 18.16 -9.16
C ARG A 24 -5.73 18.07 -10.19
N GLU A 25 -5.52 17.33 -11.27
CA GLU A 25 -6.53 17.14 -12.34
C GLU A 25 -7.50 15.97 -12.07
N SER A 26 -7.30 15.23 -10.97
CA SER A 26 -8.16 14.09 -10.63
C SER A 26 -9.46 14.56 -9.96
N ASN A 27 -10.60 14.25 -10.58
CA ASN A 27 -11.93 14.58 -10.06
C ASN A 27 -12.43 13.65 -8.92
N LYS A 28 -11.60 12.71 -8.46
CA LYS A 28 -11.92 11.78 -7.36
C LYS A 28 -11.15 12.23 -6.10
N PRO A 29 -11.73 12.08 -4.90
CA PRO A 29 -11.00 12.34 -3.66
C PRO A 29 -9.84 11.35 -3.52
N ILE A 30 -8.61 11.85 -3.38
CA ILE A 30 -7.41 11.04 -3.22
C ILE A 30 -6.71 11.45 -1.92
N GLY A 31 -6.49 10.48 -1.03
CA GLY A 31 -5.72 10.67 0.20
C GLY A 31 -4.22 10.45 -0.06
N VAL A 32 -3.37 11.37 0.40
CA VAL A 32 -1.91 11.26 0.27
C VAL A 32 -1.30 11.00 1.64
N GLY A 33 -0.60 9.88 1.78
CA GLY A 33 0.08 9.47 3.01
C GLY A 33 1.55 9.14 2.76
N ALA A 34 2.36 9.21 3.82
CA ALA A 34 3.68 8.61 3.82
C ALA A 34 3.63 7.28 4.56
N TYR A 35 4.39 6.31 4.08
CA TYR A 35 4.61 5.04 4.77
C TYR A 35 6.08 4.94 5.18
N ARG A 36 6.35 4.06 6.13
CA ARG A 36 7.70 3.72 6.57
C ARG A 36 7.94 2.25 6.29
N MET A 37 9.04 1.94 5.60
CA MET A 37 9.52 0.57 5.52
C MET A 37 10.17 0.20 6.85
N VAL A 38 9.74 -0.94 7.40
CA VAL A 38 10.34 -1.56 8.59
C VAL A 38 10.96 -2.89 8.19
N THR A 39 12.07 -3.24 8.81
CA THR A 39 12.78 -4.50 8.54
C THR A 39 12.15 -5.69 9.27
N THR A 40 11.35 -5.41 10.30
CA THR A 40 10.73 -6.42 11.17
C THR A 40 9.29 -6.03 11.46
N LEU A 41 8.41 -7.01 11.53
CA LEU A 41 7.00 -6.82 11.86
C LEU A 41 6.88 -6.27 13.30
N PRO A 42 6.18 -5.14 13.53
CA PRO A 42 5.91 -4.65 14.87
C PRO A 42 5.12 -5.69 15.68
N LYS A 43 5.42 -5.81 16.97
CA LYS A 43 4.76 -6.78 17.88
C LYS A 43 3.24 -6.60 17.95
N GLU A 44 2.76 -5.38 17.76
CA GLU A 44 1.32 -5.05 17.79
C GLU A 44 0.55 -5.69 16.64
N LEU A 45 1.24 -6.07 15.56
CA LEU A 45 0.68 -6.71 14.37
C LEU A 45 1.05 -8.20 14.31
N GLU A 46 1.61 -8.75 15.40
CA GLU A 46 1.96 -10.16 15.49
C GLU A 46 0.68 -11.01 15.44
N GLY A 47 0.62 -11.96 14.50
CA GLY A 47 -0.56 -12.79 14.26
C GLY A 47 -1.60 -12.20 13.29
N GLU A 48 -1.49 -10.91 12.94
CA GLU A 48 -2.35 -10.28 11.92
C GLU A 48 -1.90 -10.60 10.48
N LEU A 49 -0.64 -11.01 10.31
CA LEU A 49 -0.10 -11.45 9.04
C LEU A 49 0.13 -12.97 9.02
N PRO A 50 -0.08 -13.61 7.86
CA PRO A 50 0.26 -15.02 7.69
C PRO A 50 1.76 -15.26 7.87
N ALA A 51 2.13 -16.51 8.14
CA ALA A 51 3.53 -16.88 8.31
C ALA A 51 4.34 -16.61 7.04
N PRO A 52 5.64 -16.27 7.15
CA PRO A 52 6.49 -15.97 5.99
C PRO A 52 6.46 -17.04 4.89
N GLU A 53 6.39 -18.31 5.25
CA GLU A 53 6.34 -19.44 4.32
C GLU A 53 5.04 -19.46 3.52
N GLN A 54 3.92 -19.08 4.16
CA GLN A 54 2.63 -18.97 3.49
C GLN A 54 2.63 -17.78 2.53
N ILE A 55 3.25 -16.66 2.92
CA ILE A 55 3.41 -15.49 2.04
C ILE A 55 4.20 -15.88 0.80
N ALA A 56 5.36 -16.55 0.95
CA ALA A 56 6.18 -16.98 -0.17
C ALA A 56 5.36 -17.85 -1.16
N LYS A 57 4.63 -18.83 -0.64
CA LYS A 57 3.77 -19.70 -1.46
C LYS A 57 2.65 -18.95 -2.19
N LEU A 58 2.05 -17.92 -1.57
CA LEU A 58 1.03 -17.10 -2.22
C LEU A 58 1.61 -16.25 -3.36
N LEU A 59 2.86 -15.80 -3.22
CA LEU A 59 3.54 -14.98 -4.22
C LEU A 59 4.06 -15.80 -5.41
N GLU A 60 4.32 -17.09 -5.26
CA GLU A 60 4.74 -17.98 -6.36
C GLU A 60 3.74 -18.08 -7.51
N GLY A 61 2.47 -17.71 -7.29
CA GLY A 61 1.42 -17.72 -8.33
C GLY A 61 1.14 -16.37 -8.99
N VAL A 62 1.93 -15.33 -8.67
CA VAL A 62 1.74 -13.96 -9.19
C VAL A 62 2.85 -13.67 -10.21
N ASP A 63 2.61 -14.07 -11.47
CA ASP A 63 3.37 -13.60 -12.65
C ASP A 63 2.88 -12.23 -13.12
#